data_AF-A0A920QN88-F1
#
_entry.id   AF-A0A920QN88-F1
#
_cell.length_a   1.000
_cell.length_b   1.000
_cell.length_c   1.000
_cell.angle_alpha   90.00
_cell.angle_beta   90.00
_cell.angle_gamma   90.00
#
_symmetry.space_group_name_H-M   'P 1'
#
loop_
_entity.id
_entity.type
_entity.pdbx_description
1 polymer ?
#
loop_
_entity_poly.entity_id
_entity_poly.type
_entity_poly.pdbx_seq_one_letter_code
_entity_poly.pdbx_strand_id
1 'polypeptide(L)' 'MAKSTIIYWRDIPSQVVVKQGRNSAKAQLSKRFMEAIDKAAMRAGRQGSKEYLEDWRRVIEACQGDPEN' A
#
# COMPACT_ATOMS: atom_id res chain seq x y z
N MET A 1 14.33 14.92 4.52
CA MET A 1 12.92 14.59 4.81
C MET A 1 12.61 13.21 4.28
N ALA A 2 12.02 12.35 5.11
CA ALA A 2 11.58 11.02 4.69
C ALA A 2 10.27 11.14 3.90
N LYS A 3 10.07 10.25 2.93
CA LYS A 3 8.84 10.12 2.14
C LYS A 3 8.23 8.75 2.43
N SER A 4 7.00 8.71 2.91
CA SER A 4 6.22 7.49 3.02
C SER A 4 5.37 7.31 1.78
N THR A 5 5.46 6.14 1.16
CA THR A 5 4.61 5.72 0.05
C THR A 5 3.74 4.59 0.54
N ILE A 6 2.43 4.82 0.64
CA ILE A 6 1.46 3.79 0.98
C ILE A 6 0.83 3.31 -0.32
N ILE A 7 0.87 2.00 -0.55
CA ILE A 7 0.30 1.36 -1.72
C ILE A 7 -1.05 0.77 -1.30
N TYR A 8 -2.10 1.16 -2.01
CA TYR A 8 -3.46 0.68 -1.81
C TYR A 8 -3.94 -0.07 -3.04
N TRP A 9 -4.82 -1.03 -2.80
CA TRP A 9 -5.73 -1.55 -3.81
C TRP A 9 -7.11 -0.96 -3.54
N ARG A 10 -7.61 -0.11 -4.43
CA ARG A 10 -8.76 0.77 -4.17
C ARG A 10 -8.59 1.45 -2.81
N ASP A 11 -9.45 1.15 -1.83
CA ASP A 11 -9.42 1.76 -0.50
C ASP A 11 -8.71 0.95 0.58
N ILE A 12 -8.14 -0.20 0.24
CA ILE A 12 -7.50 -1.12 1.19
C ILE A 12 -5.97 -1.02 1.08
N PRO A 13 -5.24 -0.66 2.14
CA PRO A 13 -3.78 -0.56 2.08
C PRO A 13 -3.14 -1.95 2.04
N SER A 14 -2.05 -2.09 1.30
CA SER A 14 -1.32 -3.35 1.12
C SER A 14 0.08 -3.32 1.72
N GLN A 15 0.83 -2.25 1.44
CA GLN A 15 2.22 -2.13 1.87
C GLN A 15 2.60 -0.66 2.04
N VAL A 16 3.56 -0.40 2.92
CA VAL A 16 4.13 0.91 3.18
C VAL A 16 5.62 0.87 2.82
N VAL A 17 6.09 1.88 2.10
CA VAL A 17 7.48 2.04 1.69
C VAL A 17 7.95 3.40 2.16
N VAL A 18 8.92 3.43 3.06
CA VAL A 18 9.52 4.67 3.56
C VAL A 18 10.88 4.86 2.90
N LYS A 19 11.12 6.02 2.30
CA LYS A 19 12.40 6.38 1.70
C LYS A 19 12.96 7.64 2.36
N GLN A 20 14.16 7.53 2.91
CA GLN A 20 14.88 8.64 3.54
C GLN A 20 16.31 8.71 2.97
N GLY A 21 16.56 9.64 2.06
CA GLY A 21 17.85 9.75 1.38
C GLY A 21 18.19 8.48 0.61
N ARG A 22 19.29 7.80 1.01
CA ARG A 22 19.74 6.52 0.45
C ARG A 22 19.09 5.30 1.11
N ASN A 23 18.44 5.47 2.25
CA ASN A 23 17.79 4.39 2.98
C ASN A 23 16.36 4.18 2.49
N SER A 24 15.96 2.92 2.35
CA SER A 24 14.58 2.54 2.04
C SER A 24 14.14 1.37 2.90
N ALA A 25 13.01 1.51 3.57
CA ALA A 25 12.35 0.45 4.32
C ALA A 25 11.02 0.11 3.63
N LYS A 26 10.69 -1.17 3.56
CA LYS A 26 9.41 -1.65 3.05
C LYS A 26 8.80 -2.59 4.06
N ALA A 27 7.56 -2.30 4.45
CA ALA A 27 6.77 -3.13 5.34
C ALA A 27 5.49 -3.56 4.61
N GLN A 28 5.28 -4.87 4.52
CA GLN A 28 3.98 -5.41 4.12
C GLN A 28 3.02 -5.33 5.31
N LEU A 29 1.77 -4.97 5.06
CA LEU A 29 0.76 -4.99 6.10
C LEU A 29 0.35 -6.42 6.43
N SER A 30 -0.29 -6.57 7.59
CA SER A 30 -0.81 -7.85 8.07
C SER A 30 -1.67 -8.55 7.02
N LYS A 31 -1.64 -9.89 7.04
CA LYS A 31 -2.40 -10.78 6.16
C LYS A 31 -3.90 -10.40 6.04
N ARG A 32 -4.51 -9.85 7.10
CA ARG A 32 -5.91 -9.37 7.08
C ARG A 32 -6.21 -8.39 5.94
N PHE A 33 -5.24 -7.55 5.56
CA PHE A 33 -5.40 -6.60 4.47
C PHE A 33 -5.39 -7.29 3.11
N MET A 34 -4.52 -8.29 2.94
CA MET A 34 -4.47 -9.08 1.72
C MET A 34 -5.77 -9.88 1.53
N GLU A 35 -6.30 -10.47 2.60
CA GLU A 35 -7.60 -11.16 2.58
C GLU A 35 -8.76 -10.19 2.29
N ALA A 36 -8.70 -8.95 2.79
CA ALA A 36 -9.70 -7.94 2.47
C ALA A 36 -9.66 -7.52 0.99
N ILE A 37 -8.46 -7.39 0.42
CA ILE A 37 -8.26 -7.11 -1.01
C ILE A 37 -8.86 -8.24 -1.86
N ASP A 38 -8.55 -9.49 -1.52
CA ASP A 38 -9.05 -10.66 -2.23
C ASP A 38 -10.59 -10.75 -2.18
N LYS A 39 -11.20 -10.57 -1.00
CA LYS A 39 -12.66 -10.51 -0.85
C LYS A 39 -13.29 -9.36 -1.63
N ALA A 40 -12.65 -8.19 -1.64
CA ALA A 40 -13.15 -7.03 -2.36
C ALA A 40 -13.02 -7.20 -3.89
N ALA A 41 -11.93 -7.81 -4.37
CA ALA A 41 -11.73 -8.15 -5.78
C ALA A 41 -12.76 -9.18 -6.25
N MET A 42 -12.98 -10.24 -5.47
CA MET A 42 -14.03 -11.23 -5.72
C MET A 42 -15.41 -10.58 -5.78
N ARG A 43 -15.75 -9.72 -4.80
CA ARG A 43 -17.03 -9.01 -4.77
C ARG A 43 -17.22 -8.03 -5.92
N ALA A 44 -16.13 -7.41 -6.38
CA ALA A 44 -16.16 -6.49 -7.51
C ALA A 44 -16.20 -7.19 -8.87
N GLY A 45 -16.16 -8.53 -8.91
CA GLY A 45 -16.05 -9.30 -10.15
C GLY A 45 -14.70 -9.13 -10.86
N ARG A 46 -13.72 -8.51 -10.21
CA ARG A 46 -12.38 -8.22 -10.76
C ARG A 46 -11.44 -9.37 -10.48
N GLN A 47 -11.85 -10.55 -10.94
CA GLN A 47 -11.05 -11.79 -10.84
C GLN A 47 -9.98 -11.84 -11.93
N GLY A 48 -10.08 -10.99 -12.97
CA GLY A 48 -9.05 -10.83 -13.98
C GLY A 48 -7.81 -10.13 -13.43
N SER A 49 -6.64 -10.72 -13.66
CA SER A 49 -5.34 -10.17 -13.23
C SER A 49 -5.10 -8.74 -13.73
N LYS A 50 -5.73 -8.35 -14.86
CA LYS A 50 -5.58 -7.01 -15.45
C LYS A 50 -6.37 -5.95 -14.68
N GLU A 51 -7.66 -6.18 -14.43
CA GLU A 51 -8.51 -5.26 -13.66
C GLU A 51 -8.02 -5.13 -12.21
N TYR A 52 -7.54 -6.24 -11.65
CA TYR A 52 -6.89 -6.25 -10.35
C TYR A 52 -5.66 -5.34 -10.29
N LEU A 53 -4.88 -5.28 -11.37
CA LEU A 53 -3.67 -4.44 -11.47
C LEU A 53 -3.97 -2.95 -11.73
N GLU A 54 -5.10 -2.65 -12.37
CA GLU A 54 -5.52 -1.26 -12.68
C GLU A 54 -5.98 -0.48 -11.45
N ASP A 55 -6.49 -1.16 -10.42
CA ASP A 55 -7.00 -0.55 -9.20
C ASP A 55 -5.92 -0.19 -8.14
N TRP A 56 -4.65 -0.43 -8.46
CA TRP A 56 -3.56 -0.10 -7.54
C TRP A 56 -3.25 1.39 -7.58
N ARG A 57 -3.32 2.03 -6.41
CA ARG A 57 -2.95 3.43 -6.22
C ARG A 57 -1.79 3.57 -5.24
N ARG A 58 -0.92 4.56 -5.48
CA ARG A 58 0.20 4.89 -4.59
C ARG A 58 0.01 6.29 -4.08
N VAL A 59 -0.02 6.44 -2.76
CA VAL A 59 -0.09 7.74 -2.11
C VAL A 59 1.29 8.02 -1.52
N ILE A 60 1.92 9.11 -1.95
CA ILE A 60 3.23 9.54 -1.46
C ILE A 60 3.01 10.74 -0.56
N GLU A 61 3.36 10.58 0.71
CA GLU A 61 3.28 11.63 1.70
C GLU A 61 4.67 11.94 2.24
N ALA A 62 4.94 13.22 2.52
CA ALA A 62 6.12 13.60 3.27
C ALA A 62 5.92 13.16 4.72
N CYS A 63 6.84 12.37 5.27
CA CYS A 63 6.80 12.06 6.70
C CYS A 63 7.00 13.36 7.48
N GLN A 64 5.94 13.83 8.16
CA GLN A 64 6.02 14.88 9.17
C GLN A 64 6.23 14.31 10.59
N GLY A 65 6.87 13.16 10.71
CA GLY A 65 7.19 12.54 12.00
C GLY A 65 8.69 12.48 12.20
N ASP A 66 9.18 13.04 13.31
CA ASP A 66 10.51 12.73 13.83
C ASP A 66 10.59 11.24 14.15
N PRO A 67 11.67 10.54 13.75
CA PRO A 67 11.79 9.08 13.85
C PRO A 67 12.07 8.57 15.28
N GLU A 68 11.64 9.26 16.32
CA GLU A 68 11.92 8.93 17.72
C GLU A 68 10.64 8.92 18.56
N ASN A 69 10.00 7.74 18.63
CA ASN A 69 9.17 7.33 19.76
C ASN A 69 9.25 5.81 19.92
#